data_AF-A0AAV1RWA6-F1
#
_entry.id   AF-A0AAV1RWA6-F1
#
_cell.length_a   1.000
_cell.length_b   1.000
_cell.length_c   1.000
_cell.angle_alpha   90.00
_cell.angle_beta   90.00
_cell.angle_gamma   90.00
#
_symmetry.space_group_name_H-M   'P 1'
#
loop_
_entity.id
_entity.type
_entity.pdbx_description
1 polymer ?
#
loop_
_entity_poly.entity_id
_entity_poly.type
_entity_poly.pdbx_seq_one_letter_code
_entity_poly.pdbx_strand_id
1 'polypeptide(L)'
;MRQGIPLTEEDRIPWLKILQDALRESLVSGKTVVLGCSALQKRYREILRSADCNYVPGSYNSLVKFVLLDAKAEVLAERLNKRAAEGKHFMPAKLLQSQLELLQIDNSEAICKVDGTLKPQALVNAIKTLIVGSA
;
A
#
# COMPACT_ATOMS: atom_id res chain seq x y z
N MET A 1 0.46 0.11 16.50
CA MET A 1 1.85 -0.22 16.11
C MET A 1 2.94 0.58 16.84
N ARG A 2 2.68 1.79 17.41
CA ARG A 2 3.70 2.58 18.17
C ARG A 2 4.38 1.80 19.31
N GLN A 3 3.63 0.91 19.96
CA GLN A 3 4.12 0.09 21.06
C GLN A 3 4.87 -1.17 20.61
N GLY A 4 5.09 -1.37 19.30
CA GLY A 4 5.76 -2.57 18.77
C GLY A 4 4.86 -3.81 18.71
N ILE A 5 3.58 -3.70 19.07
CA ILE A 5 2.59 -4.78 18.97
C ILE A 5 1.99 -4.79 17.56
N PRO A 6 2.08 -5.92 16.82
CA PRO A 6 1.38 -6.08 15.54
C PRO A 6 -0.13 -6.03 15.73
N LEU A 7 -0.83 -5.39 14.79
CA LEU A 7 -2.30 -5.43 14.77
C LEU A 7 -2.80 -6.85 14.48
N THR A 8 -4.03 -7.18 14.88
CA THR A 8 -4.72 -8.42 14.48
C THR A 8 -5.55 -8.19 13.21
N GLU A 9 -6.25 -9.23 12.74
CA GLU A 9 -7.20 -9.08 11.62
C GLU A 9 -8.42 -8.24 12.02
N GLU A 10 -8.90 -8.45 13.23
CA GLU A 10 -10.05 -7.78 13.83
C GLU A 10 -9.78 -6.28 13.98
N ASP A 11 -8.52 -5.88 14.18
CA ASP A 11 -8.10 -4.47 14.16
C ASP A 11 -8.05 -3.90 12.73
N ARG A 12 -7.63 -4.70 11.76
CA ARG A 12 -7.36 -4.23 10.38
C ARG A 12 -8.61 -4.12 9.53
N ILE A 13 -9.54 -5.06 9.63
CA ILE A 13 -10.73 -5.09 8.76
C ILE A 13 -11.58 -3.83 8.91
N PRO A 14 -11.95 -3.37 10.12
CA PRO A 14 -12.73 -2.14 10.29
C PRO A 14 -12.03 -0.92 9.68
N TRP A 15 -10.70 -0.81 9.86
CA TRP A 15 -9.92 0.26 9.26
C TRP A 15 -9.91 0.20 7.73
N LEU A 16 -9.74 -0.99 7.14
CA LEU A 16 -9.82 -1.18 5.68
C LEU A 16 -11.20 -0.83 5.12
N LYS A 17 -12.28 -1.07 5.88
CA LYS A 17 -13.63 -0.66 5.50
C LYS A 17 -13.80 0.85 5.48
N ILE A 18 -13.25 1.58 6.45
CA ILE A 18 -13.23 3.05 6.43
C ILE A 18 -12.49 3.57 5.18
N LEU A 19 -11.35 2.97 4.84
CA LEU A 19 -10.62 3.33 3.62
C LEU A 19 -11.41 2.99 2.35
N GLN A 20 -12.09 1.83 2.32
CA GLN A 20 -12.96 1.44 1.22
C GLN A 20 -14.08 2.47 1.01
N ASP A 21 -14.73 2.93 2.08
CA ASP A 21 -15.82 3.91 1.97
C ASP A 21 -15.31 5.26 1.47
N ALA A 22 -14.15 5.72 1.95
CA ALA A 22 -13.51 6.95 1.46
C ALA A 22 -13.09 6.85 -0.02
N LEU A 23 -12.59 5.69 -0.46
CA LEU A 23 -12.31 5.41 -1.86
C LEU A 23 -13.60 5.45 -2.70
N ARG A 24 -14.67 4.81 -2.22
CA ARG A 24 -15.96 4.77 -2.92
C ARG A 24 -16.54 6.17 -3.11
N GLU A 25 -16.55 6.99 -2.06
CA GLU A 25 -17.02 8.38 -2.14
C GLU A 25 -16.22 9.20 -3.16
N SER A 26 -14.90 9.02 -3.18
CA SER A 26 -14.02 9.69 -4.15
C SER A 26 -14.32 9.25 -5.59
N LEU A 27 -14.51 7.94 -5.82
CA LEU A 27 -14.86 7.40 -7.13
C LEU A 27 -16.22 7.90 -7.63
N VAL A 28 -17.25 7.89 -6.77
CA VAL A 28 -18.60 8.38 -7.11
C VAL A 28 -18.60 9.88 -7.42
N SER A 29 -17.75 10.65 -6.74
CA SER A 29 -17.61 12.09 -7.00
C SER A 29 -16.66 12.44 -8.16
N GLY A 30 -16.12 11.44 -8.86
CA GLY A 30 -15.18 11.63 -9.98
C GLY A 30 -13.83 12.24 -9.55
N LYS A 31 -13.47 12.13 -8.26
CA LYS A 31 -12.24 12.67 -7.70
C LYS A 31 -11.17 11.59 -7.59
N THR A 32 -9.92 12.00 -7.79
CA THR A 32 -8.75 11.14 -7.52
C THR A 32 -8.30 11.30 -6.07
N VAL A 33 -8.08 10.17 -5.40
CA VAL A 33 -7.50 10.13 -4.04
C VAL A 33 -6.28 9.21 -4.03
N VAL A 34 -5.27 9.57 -3.23
CA VAL A 34 -4.08 8.75 -3.01
C VAL A 34 -3.99 8.43 -1.52
N LEU A 35 -3.87 7.15 -1.18
CA LEU A 35 -3.82 6.67 0.20
C LEU A 35 -2.48 5.98 0.47
N GLY A 36 -1.89 6.27 1.62
CA GLY A 36 -0.82 5.46 2.18
C GLY A 36 -1.41 4.27 2.94
N CYS A 37 -1.35 3.07 2.38
CA CYS A 37 -1.82 1.84 3.02
C CYS A 37 -0.84 0.70 2.72
N SER A 38 -0.48 -0.10 3.73
CA SER A 38 0.44 -1.22 3.52
C SER A 38 -0.19 -2.35 2.70
N ALA A 39 -1.51 -2.59 2.86
CA ALA A 39 -2.32 -3.54 2.09
C ALA A 39 -1.59 -4.86 1.72
N LEU A 40 -0.89 -5.43 2.70
CA LEU A 40 0.13 -6.47 2.48
C LEU A 40 -0.45 -7.77 1.95
N GLN A 41 -1.66 -8.12 2.39
CA GLN A 41 -2.31 -9.36 2.01
C GLN A 41 -3.32 -9.14 0.88
N LYS A 42 -3.49 -10.18 0.05
CA LYS A 42 -4.42 -10.16 -1.09
C LYS A 42 -5.84 -9.81 -0.67
N ARG A 43 -6.34 -10.40 0.42
CA ARG A 43 -7.68 -10.10 0.96
C ARG A 43 -7.91 -8.64 1.30
N TYR A 44 -6.88 -7.91 1.76
CA TYR A 44 -7.01 -6.49 2.06
C TYR A 44 -7.18 -5.67 0.79
N ARG A 45 -6.44 -6.03 -0.26
CA ARG A 45 -6.56 -5.38 -1.56
C ARG A 45 -7.91 -5.65 -2.20
N GLU A 46 -8.47 -6.85 -2.06
CA GLU A 46 -9.84 -7.17 -2.49
C GLU A 46 -10.89 -6.28 -1.80
N ILE A 47 -10.77 -6.07 -0.48
CA ILE A 47 -11.66 -5.17 0.26
C ILE A 47 -11.61 -3.76 -0.34
N LEU A 48 -10.40 -3.24 -0.59
CA LEU A 48 -10.23 -1.90 -1.16
C LEU A 48 -10.71 -1.82 -2.63
N ARG A 49 -10.46 -2.83 -3.46
CA ARG A 49 -10.97 -2.90 -4.85
C ARG A 49 -12.50 -2.86 -4.90
N SER A 50 -13.17 -3.48 -3.93
CA SER A 50 -14.64 -3.44 -3.81
C SER A 50 -15.22 -2.06 -3.45
N ALA A 51 -14.38 -1.01 -3.35
CA ALA A 51 -14.85 0.37 -3.40
C ALA A 51 -15.44 0.74 -4.78
N ASP A 52 -14.89 0.16 -5.85
CA ASP A 52 -15.44 0.24 -7.21
C ASP A 52 -16.65 -0.68 -7.32
N CYS A 53 -17.83 -0.12 -7.60
CA CYS A 53 -19.09 -0.87 -7.65
C CYS A 53 -19.17 -1.86 -8.82
N ASN A 54 -18.35 -1.69 -9.86
CA ASN A 54 -18.31 -2.59 -11.01
C ASN A 54 -17.25 -3.69 -10.84
N TYR A 55 -16.52 -3.69 -9.73
CA TYR A 55 -15.47 -4.66 -9.50
C TYR A 55 -16.01 -6.07 -9.24
N VAL A 56 -15.52 -7.04 -10.00
CA VAL A 56 -15.76 -8.47 -9.77
C VAL A 56 -14.56 -9.08 -9.04
N PRO A 57 -14.73 -9.68 -7.85
CA PRO A 57 -13.63 -10.31 -7.11
C PRO A 57 -12.83 -11.29 -7.98
N GLY A 58 -11.50 -11.18 -7.92
CA GLY A 58 -10.58 -12.01 -8.72
C GLY A 58 -10.38 -11.59 -10.18
N SER A 59 -11.17 -10.62 -10.70
CA SER A 59 -10.91 -10.03 -12.02
C SER A 59 -9.71 -9.09 -12.02
N TYR A 60 -9.41 -8.50 -10.85
CA TYR A 60 -8.44 -7.42 -10.63
C TYR A 60 -8.59 -6.18 -11.52
N ASN A 61 -9.65 -6.12 -12.32
CA ASN A 61 -10.01 -4.96 -13.12
C ASN A 61 -10.87 -4.01 -12.29
N SER A 62 -10.22 -3.11 -11.57
CA SER A 62 -10.84 -2.09 -10.73
C SER A 62 -10.25 -0.71 -11.03
N LEU A 63 -11.04 0.33 -10.81
CA LEU A 63 -10.54 1.72 -10.76
C LEU A 63 -9.57 1.95 -9.60
N VAL A 64 -9.61 1.12 -8.55
CA VAL A 64 -8.65 1.18 -7.44
C VAL A 64 -7.37 0.45 -7.84
N LYS A 65 -6.30 1.23 -8.09
CA LYS A 65 -4.98 0.71 -8.45
C LYS A 65 -4.04 0.69 -7.25
N PHE A 66 -3.08 -0.23 -7.26
CA PHE A 66 -2.05 -0.37 -6.22
C PHE A 66 -0.68 -0.09 -6.79
N VAL A 67 0.12 0.64 -6.01
CA VAL A 67 1.53 0.88 -6.28
C VAL A 67 2.34 0.28 -5.13
N LEU A 68 3.20 -0.68 -5.45
CA LEU A 68 4.18 -1.22 -4.52
C LEU A 68 5.50 -0.46 -4.69
N LEU A 69 5.94 0.23 -3.64
CA LEU A 69 7.29 0.79 -3.56
C LEU A 69 8.25 -0.33 -3.19
N ASP A 70 8.81 -0.97 -4.20
CA ASP A 70 9.61 -2.18 -4.05
C ASP A 70 11.07 -1.81 -3.73
N ALA A 71 11.60 -2.35 -2.65
CA ALA A 71 12.97 -2.17 -2.25
C ALA A 71 13.43 -3.39 -1.44
N LYS A 72 14.71 -3.72 -1.55
CA LYS A 72 15.27 -4.85 -0.80
C LYS A 72 15.17 -4.61 0.70
N ALA A 73 15.02 -5.69 1.46
CA ALA A 73 14.86 -5.66 2.91
C ALA A 73 16.00 -4.91 3.60
N GLU A 74 17.23 -5.05 3.10
CA GLU A 74 18.41 -4.40 3.66
C GLU A 74 18.34 -2.87 3.52
N VAL A 75 17.87 -2.38 2.37
CA VAL A 75 17.69 -0.93 2.11
C VAL A 75 16.60 -0.36 2.99
N LEU A 76 15.50 -1.10 3.17
CA LEU A 76 14.42 -0.69 4.07
C LEU A 76 14.91 -0.64 5.52
N ALA A 77 15.64 -1.65 5.98
CA ALA A 77 16.18 -1.72 7.33
C ALA A 77 17.15 -0.57 7.61
N GLU A 78 18.07 -0.28 6.69
CA GLU A 78 19.01 0.84 6.80
C GLU A 78 18.27 2.18 6.96
N ARG A 79 17.24 2.42 6.14
CA ARG A 79 16.43 3.65 6.21
C ARG A 79 15.68 3.79 7.53
N LEU A 80 15.14 2.70 8.08
CA LEU A 80 14.46 2.72 9.38
C LEU A 80 15.46 2.99 10.51
N ASN A 81 16.62 2.32 10.50
CA ASN A 81 17.68 2.52 11.51
C ASN A 81 18.20 3.95 11.52
N LYS A 82 18.43 4.54 10.34
CA LYS A 82 18.84 5.95 10.22
C LYS A 82 17.81 6.89 10.84
N ARG A 83 16.52 6.71 10.53
CA ARG A 83 15.43 7.52 11.12
C ARG A 83 15.29 7.34 12.62
N ALA A 84 15.55 6.13 13.12
CA ALA A 84 15.53 5.82 14.55
C ALA A 84 16.67 6.53 15.27
N ALA A 85 17.88 6.51 14.70
CA ALA A 85 19.03 7.24 15.22
C ALA A 85 18.80 8.76 15.24
N GLU A 86 18.07 9.30 14.27
CA GLU A 86 17.64 10.71 14.22
C GLU A 86 16.52 11.07 15.23
N GLY A 87 16.04 10.11 16.03
CA GLY A 87 14.98 10.32 17.05
C GLY A 87 13.58 10.51 16.48
N LYS A 88 13.38 10.29 15.17
CA LYS A 88 12.13 10.56 14.44
C LYS A 88 11.28 9.32 14.18
N HIS A 89 11.58 8.17 14.79
CA HIS A 89 10.98 6.91 14.35
C HIS A 89 9.89 6.35 15.25
N PHE A 90 8.74 6.09 14.62
CA PHE A 90 7.52 5.58 15.24
C PHE A 90 7.44 4.04 15.25
N MET A 91 8.25 3.34 14.44
CA MET A 91 8.11 1.90 14.21
C MET A 91 9.43 1.14 14.46
N PRO A 92 9.50 0.16 15.37
CA PRO A 92 10.74 -0.60 15.59
C PRO A 92 11.16 -1.39 14.34
N ALA A 93 12.47 -1.45 14.05
CA ALA A 93 13.02 -2.25 12.95
C ALA A 93 12.61 -3.73 13.01
N LYS A 94 12.31 -4.26 14.22
CA LYS A 94 11.78 -5.61 14.43
C LYS A 94 10.45 -5.87 13.73
N LEU A 95 9.65 -4.85 13.43
CA LEU A 95 8.40 -5.00 12.68
C LEU A 95 8.61 -5.08 11.16
N LEU A 96 9.77 -4.70 10.64
CA LEU A 96 10.02 -4.79 9.19
C LEU A 96 9.93 -6.24 8.71
N GLN A 97 10.54 -7.16 9.44
CA GLN A 97 10.56 -8.57 9.08
C GLN A 97 9.14 -9.15 9.00
N SER A 98 8.30 -8.90 10.01
CA SER A 98 6.91 -9.39 9.99
C SER A 98 6.07 -8.74 8.89
N GLN A 99 6.33 -7.49 8.51
CA GLN A 99 5.65 -6.86 7.37
C GLN A 99 6.05 -7.51 6.04
N LEU A 100 7.34 -7.83 5.85
CA LEU A 100 7.84 -8.50 4.66
C LEU A 100 7.30 -9.92 4.54
N GLU A 101 7.21 -10.66 5.65
CA GLU A 101 6.62 -12.00 5.68
C GLU A 101 5.11 -12.01 5.38
N LEU A 102 4.40 -10.95 5.76
CA LEU A 102 2.97 -10.79 5.45
C LEU A 102 2.70 -10.31 4.02
N LEU A 103 3.73 -9.83 3.31
CA LEU A 103 3.58 -9.32 1.95
C LEU A 103 3.30 -10.45 0.98
N GLN A 104 2.06 -10.51 0.50
CA GLN A 104 1.63 -11.42 -0.54
C GLN A 104 1.50 -10.62 -1.82
N ILE A 105 2.21 -11.01 -2.88
CA ILE A 105 2.07 -10.41 -4.21
C ILE A 105 1.72 -11.51 -5.20
N ASP A 106 0.58 -11.36 -5.84
CA ASP A 106 0.15 -12.22 -6.94
C ASP A 106 0.28 -11.43 -8.24
N ASN A 107 1.01 -11.96 -9.22
CA ASN A 107 1.26 -11.25 -10.48
C ASN A 107 -0.03 -11.00 -11.29
N SER A 108 -1.08 -11.79 -11.05
CA SER A 108 -2.39 -11.57 -11.67
C SER A 108 -3.08 -10.27 -11.21
N GLU A 109 -2.66 -9.71 -10.07
CA GLU A 109 -3.27 -8.50 -9.49
C GLU A 109 -2.87 -7.18 -10.17
N ALA A 110 -1.97 -7.24 -11.17
CA ALA A 110 -1.47 -6.09 -11.91
C ALA A 110 -0.97 -4.93 -11.02
N ILE A 111 -0.35 -5.25 -9.88
CA ILE A 111 0.22 -4.25 -8.96
C ILE A 111 1.41 -3.56 -9.62
N CYS A 112 1.36 -2.24 -9.73
CA CYS A 112 2.44 -1.45 -10.30
C CYS A 112 3.63 -1.43 -9.33
N LYS A 113 4.76 -2.01 -9.72
CA LYS A 113 5.99 -1.99 -8.93
C LYS A 113 6.84 -0.79 -9.33
N VAL A 114 7.27 0.01 -8.36
CA VAL A 114 8.15 1.16 -8.55
C VAL A 114 9.35 0.99 -7.64
N ASP A 115 10.55 1.25 -8.15
CA ASP A 115 11.78 1.18 -7.38
C ASP A 115 11.77 2.18 -6.21
N GLY A 116 11.54 1.66 -5.01
CA GLY A 116 11.50 2.40 -3.76
C GLY A 116 12.85 3.00 -3.37
N THR A 117 13.95 2.67 -4.03
CA THR A 117 15.27 3.24 -3.77
C THR A 117 15.43 4.66 -4.35
N LEU A 118 14.59 5.03 -5.32
CA LEU A 118 14.59 6.33 -5.97
C LEU A 118 14.31 7.49 -5.00
N LYS A 119 14.75 8.70 -5.38
CA LYS A 119 14.41 9.93 -4.67
C LYS A 119 12.90 10.21 -4.78
N PRO A 120 12.28 10.87 -3.78
CA PRO A 120 10.83 11.11 -3.76
C PRO A 120 10.27 11.73 -5.05
N GLN A 121 10.96 12.71 -5.64
CA GLN A 121 10.51 13.34 -6.88
C GLN A 121 10.51 12.37 -8.07
N ALA A 122 11.51 11.50 -8.16
CA ALA A 122 11.59 10.49 -9.21
C ALA A 122 10.51 9.40 -9.03
N LEU A 123 10.23 9.00 -7.77
CA LEU A 123 9.11 8.11 -7.45
C LEU A 123 7.78 8.68 -7.92
N VAL A 124 7.49 9.95 -7.58
CA VAL A 124 6.25 10.61 -7.98
C VAL A 124 6.12 10.65 -9.51
N ASN A 125 7.20 10.96 -10.22
CA ASN A 125 7.19 11.00 -11.68
C ASN A 125 6.92 9.60 -12.27
N ALA A 126 7.59 8.56 -11.77
CA ALA A 126 7.37 7.18 -12.20
C ALA A 126 5.91 6.72 -11.98
N ILE A 127 5.35 7.03 -10.81
CA ILE A 127 3.96 6.72 -10.47
C ILE A 127 2.99 7.42 -11.42
N LYS A 128 3.21 8.71 -11.69
CA LYS A 128 2.37 9.48 -12.64
C LYS A 128 2.39 8.87 -14.03
N THR A 129 3.56 8.49 -14.54
CA THR A 129 3.67 7.85 -15.87
C THR A 129 2.91 6.52 -15.93
N LEU A 130 3.01 5.69 -14.90
CA LEU A 130 2.32 4.39 -14.85
C LEU A 130 0.79 4.54 -14.80
N ILE A 131 0.29 5.51 -14.04
CA ILE A 131 -1.15 5.74 -13.90
C ILE A 131 -1.74 6.39 -15.17
N VAL A 132 -1.03 7.33 -15.80
CA VAL A 132 -1.51 8.05 -17.00
C VAL A 132 -1.34 7.22 -18.28
N GLY A 133 -0.32 6.36 -18.37
CA GLY A 133 -0.10 5.50 -19.55
C GLY A 133 -0.99 4.25 -19.63
N SER A 134 -1.90 4.07 -18.67
CA SER A 134 -2.84 2.93 -18.63
C SER A 134 -4.27 3.31 -19.05
N ALA A 135 -4.44 4.48 -19.66
CA ALA A 135 -5.72 5.02 -20.14
C ALA A 135 -5.86 4.90 -21.66
#